data_AF-A0A2Z6MYF1-F1
#
_entry.id   AF-A0A2Z6MYF1-F1
#
_cell.length_a   1.000
_cell.length_b   1.000
_cell.length_c   1.000
_cell.angle_alpha   90.00
_cell.angle_beta   90.00
_cell.angle_gamma   90.00
#
_symmetry.space_group_name_H-M   'P 1'
#
loop_
_entity.id
_entity.type
_entity.pdbx_description
1 polymer ?
#
loop_
_entity_poly.entity_id
_entity_poly.type
_entity_poly.pdbx_seq_one_letter_code
_entity_poly.pdbx_strand_id
1 'polypeptide(L)'
;MVHQSEKAGKVLADVLLKGLQGNRPVTLVGFSLGARVIFKCLEFLAESKGDNAGLVERVVLLGAPISIGDENWEVARKMVAGRFINAYSTNDWTLGITFRASLLSQGLSGIQPVDLPGIENVDVTHLIEGHSSYLWMAPKILEQLELDNYFAVYRGEHEKPQEEKSTVN
;
A
#
# COMPACT_ATOMS: atom_id res chain seq x y z
N MET A 1 19.01 -7.03 -2.74
CA MET A 1 17.56 -6.86 -3.01
C MET A 1 17.11 -5.42 -2.78
N VAL A 2 17.41 -4.84 -1.61
CA VAL A 2 17.11 -3.44 -1.28
C VAL A 2 17.63 -2.45 -2.34
N HIS A 3 18.91 -2.55 -2.70
CA HIS A 3 19.51 -1.63 -3.68
C HIS A 3 18.95 -1.75 -5.11
N GLN A 4 18.44 -2.94 -5.49
CA GLN A 4 17.78 -3.14 -6.78
C GLN A 4 16.42 -2.43 -6.80
N SER A 5 15.66 -2.49 -5.70
CA SER A 5 14.37 -1.79 -5.61
C SER A 5 14.51 -0.27 -5.67
N GLU A 6 15.59 0.29 -5.12
CA GLU A 6 15.90 1.73 -5.24
C GLU A 6 16.16 2.12 -6.69
N LYS A 7 17.02 1.37 -7.41
CA LYS A 7 17.30 1.64 -8.82
C LYS A 7 16.05 1.55 -9.68
N ALA A 8 15.23 0.52 -9.47
CA ALA A 8 13.98 0.36 -10.19
C ALA A 8 12.98 1.48 -9.85
N GLY A 9 12.90 1.91 -8.58
CA GLY A 9 12.07 3.03 -8.16
C GLY A 9 12.48 4.33 -8.85
N LYS A 10 13.78 4.58 -8.98
CA LYS A 10 14.31 5.73 -9.74
C LYS A 10 13.93 5.67 -11.22
N VAL A 11 14.08 4.51 -11.85
CA VAL A 11 13.70 4.33 -13.27
C VAL A 11 12.20 4.55 -13.46
N LEU A 12 11.37 4.06 -12.53
CA LEU A 12 9.93 4.29 -12.56
C LEU A 12 9.61 5.79 -12.43
N ALA A 13 10.27 6.50 -11.51
CA ALA A 13 10.11 7.95 -11.36
C ALA A 13 10.50 8.69 -12.65
N ASP A 14 11.63 8.33 -13.27
CA ASP A 14 12.08 8.91 -14.54
C ASP A 14 11.06 8.70 -15.67
N VAL A 15 10.39 7.55 -15.71
CA VAL A 15 9.32 7.25 -16.68
C VAL A 15 8.12 8.16 -16.45
N LEU A 16 7.69 8.32 -15.20
CA LEU A 16 6.54 9.16 -14.85
C LEU A 16 6.82 10.64 -15.15
N LEU A 17 8.02 11.14 -14.82
CA LEU A 17 8.45 12.52 -15.10
C LEU A 17 8.53 12.83 -16.59
N LYS A 18 8.89 11.84 -17.42
CA LYS A 18 8.90 11.99 -18.89
C LYS A 18 7.50 12.04 -19.49
N GLY A 19 6.44 11.79 -18.71
CA GLY A 19 5.08 11.85 -19.18
C GLY A 19 4.76 10.81 -20.25
N LEU A 20 5.40 9.64 -20.23
CA LEU A 20 5.13 8.58 -21.22
C LEU A 20 3.68 8.07 -21.15
N GLN A 21 3.04 8.21 -19.98
CA GLN A 21 1.62 7.96 -19.75
C GLN A 21 0.68 9.11 -20.18
N GLY A 22 1.22 10.22 -20.69
CA GLY A 22 0.52 11.49 -20.88
C GLY A 22 0.29 12.24 -19.56
N ASN A 23 -0.62 13.22 -19.57
CA ASN A 23 -1.02 13.98 -18.36
C ASN A 23 -2.08 13.23 -17.51
N ARG A 24 -2.18 11.90 -17.63
CA ARG A 24 -3.14 11.11 -16.86
C ARG A 24 -2.49 10.62 -15.56
N PRO A 25 -3.06 10.93 -14.40
CA PRO A 25 -2.60 10.40 -13.12
C PRO A 25 -2.61 8.87 -13.11
N VAL A 26 -1.62 8.25 -12.46
CA VAL A 26 -1.48 6.78 -12.41
C VAL A 26 -1.92 6.20 -11.07
N THR A 27 -2.39 4.94 -11.11
CA THR A 27 -2.55 4.10 -9.93
C THR A 27 -1.42 3.09 -9.88
N LEU A 28 -0.69 3.04 -8.77
CA LEU A 28 0.44 2.12 -8.57
C LEU A 28 0.06 1.05 -7.54
N VAL A 29 0.15 -0.22 -7.94
CA VAL A 29 -0.09 -1.38 -7.07
C VAL A 29 1.18 -2.21 -7.04
N GLY A 30 1.69 -2.49 -5.84
CA GLY A 30 2.93 -3.26 -5.68
C GLY A 30 2.82 -4.27 -4.56
N PHE A 31 3.34 -5.45 -4.82
CA PHE A 31 3.49 -6.52 -3.84
C PHE A 31 4.95 -6.70 -3.45
N SER A 32 5.23 -6.90 -2.16
CA SER A 32 6.56 -7.21 -1.64
C SER A 32 7.60 -6.18 -2.11
N LEU A 33 8.69 -6.59 -2.75
CA LEU A 33 9.69 -5.68 -3.31
C LEU A 33 9.12 -4.71 -4.36
N GLY A 34 8.05 -5.07 -5.08
CA GLY A 34 7.34 -4.16 -5.97
C GLY A 34 6.70 -2.99 -5.22
N ALA A 35 6.21 -3.22 -4.00
CA ALA A 35 5.74 -2.16 -3.12
C ALA A 35 6.89 -1.21 -2.72
N ARG A 36 8.07 -1.77 -2.41
CA ARG A 36 9.28 -0.97 -2.12
C ARG A 36 9.74 -0.16 -3.33
N VAL A 37 9.63 -0.70 -4.55
CA VAL A 37 9.91 0.03 -5.80
C VAL A 37 9.01 1.25 -5.94
N ILE A 38 7.70 1.09 -5.69
CA ILE A 38 6.74 2.21 -5.72
C ILE A 38 7.10 3.24 -4.66
N PHE A 39 7.36 2.82 -3.42
CA PHE A 39 7.71 3.75 -2.35
C PHE A 39 8.95 4.59 -2.69
N LYS A 40 10.02 3.94 -3.19
CA LYS A 40 11.22 4.64 -3.63
C LYS A 40 10.96 5.55 -4.82
N CYS A 41 10.08 5.15 -5.75
CA CYS A 41 9.64 6.03 -6.82
C CYS A 41 9.00 7.32 -6.29
N LEU A 42 8.14 7.24 -5.28
CA LEU A 42 7.51 8.43 -4.67
C LEU A 42 8.55 9.35 -4.04
N GLU A 43 9.53 8.80 -3.31
CA GLU A 43 10.61 9.61 -2.74
C GLU A 43 11.42 10.32 -3.84
N PHE A 44 11.77 9.63 -4.93
CA PHE A 44 12.48 10.25 -6.05
C PHE A 44 11.65 11.31 -6.78
N LEU A 45 10.33 11.13 -6.91
CA LEU A 45 9.44 12.15 -7.48
C LEU A 45 9.40 13.41 -6.61
N ALA A 46 9.43 13.26 -5.29
CA ALA A 46 9.47 14.38 -4.34
C ALA A 46 10.81 15.13 -4.35
N GLU A 47 11.91 14.44 -4.59
CA GLU A 47 13.25 15.04 -4.72
C GLU A 47 13.46 15.75 -6.07
N SER A 48 12.67 15.36 -7.08
CA SER A 48 12.79 15.89 -8.43
C SER A 48 12.26 17.32 -8.54
N LYS A 49 12.91 18.13 -9.38
CA LYS A 49 12.50 19.54 -9.61
C LYS A 49 11.16 19.59 -10.35
N GLY A 50 10.28 20.48 -9.92
CA GLY A 50 8.98 20.73 -10.56
C GLY A 50 7.80 20.44 -9.63
N ASP A 51 6.60 20.82 -10.07
CA ASP A 51 5.37 20.40 -9.41
C ASP A 51 4.97 19.02 -9.93
N ASN A 52 5.45 18.00 -9.22
CA ASN A 52 5.20 16.60 -9.56
C ASN A 52 4.00 16.03 -8.76
N ALA A 53 3.32 16.88 -7.98
CA ALA A 53 2.11 16.50 -7.27
C ALA A 53 1.01 16.15 -8.29
N GLY A 54 0.30 15.05 -8.04
CA GLY A 54 -0.79 14.60 -8.93
C GLY A 54 -0.36 13.71 -10.10
N LEU A 55 0.94 13.40 -10.26
CA LEU A 55 1.36 12.33 -11.18
C LEU A 55 0.84 10.96 -10.72
N VAL A 56 0.82 10.75 -9.40
CA VAL A 56 0.30 9.52 -8.79
C VAL A 56 -1.01 9.84 -8.08
N GLU A 57 -2.08 9.21 -8.54
CA GLU A 57 -3.42 9.36 -7.94
C GLU A 57 -3.57 8.43 -6.74
N ARG A 58 -3.17 7.16 -6.88
CA ARG A 58 -3.41 6.12 -5.88
C ARG A 58 -2.23 5.18 -5.74
N VAL A 59 -2.02 4.71 -4.52
CA VAL A 59 -0.99 3.73 -4.19
C VAL A 59 -1.61 2.61 -3.37
N VAL A 60 -1.29 1.36 -3.72
CA VAL A 60 -1.60 0.16 -2.93
C VAL A 60 -0.32 -0.63 -2.71
N LEU A 61 0.08 -0.74 -1.46
CA LEU A 61 1.22 -1.53 -1.02
C LEU A 61 0.70 -2.82 -0.37
N LEU A 62 1.08 -3.97 -0.92
CA LEU A 62 0.68 -5.29 -0.43
C LEU A 62 1.89 -5.97 0.23
N GLY A 63 1.81 -6.25 1.53
CA GLY A 63 2.88 -6.97 2.25
C GLY A 63 4.25 -6.32 2.10
N ALA A 64 4.34 -5.01 2.27
CA ALA A 64 5.53 -4.23 1.89
C ALA A 64 6.70 -4.36 2.90
N PRO A 65 7.92 -4.71 2.47
CA PRO A 65 9.12 -4.70 3.31
C PRO A 65 9.74 -3.29 3.36
N ILE A 66 9.00 -2.32 3.88
CA ILE A 66 9.41 -0.92 4.04
C ILE A 66 9.44 -0.60 5.53
N SER A 67 10.57 -0.09 6.02
CA SER A 67 10.73 0.33 7.43
C SER A 67 9.79 1.47 7.73
N ILE A 68 9.12 1.44 8.89
CA ILE A 68 8.25 2.54 9.31
C ILE A 68 9.08 3.71 9.86
N GLY A 69 10.15 3.42 10.59
CA GLY A 69 10.97 4.45 11.25
C GLY A 69 12.12 5.02 10.42
N ASP A 70 12.62 4.26 9.42
CA ASP A 70 13.82 4.67 8.67
C ASP A 70 13.52 5.28 7.29
N GLU A 71 12.26 5.27 6.87
CA GLU A 71 11.83 5.68 5.52
C GLU A 71 10.89 6.89 5.62
N ASN A 72 10.89 7.76 4.60
CA ASN A 72 10.18 9.05 4.70
C ASN A 72 8.73 8.95 4.20
N TRP A 73 7.87 8.35 5.03
CA TRP A 73 6.44 8.18 4.74
C TRP A 73 5.69 9.49 4.51
N GLU A 74 6.07 10.57 5.19
CA GLU A 74 5.45 11.90 4.97
C GLU A 74 5.71 12.42 3.56
N VAL A 75 6.96 12.30 3.09
CA VAL A 75 7.34 12.70 1.74
C VAL A 75 6.64 11.82 0.71
N ALA A 76 6.66 10.50 0.90
CA ALA A 76 5.96 9.57 0.01
C ALA A 76 4.45 9.88 -0.03
N ARG A 77 3.82 10.18 1.11
CA ARG A 77 2.40 10.50 1.19
C ARG A 77 2.04 11.75 0.41
N LYS A 78 2.85 12.81 0.48
CA LYS A 78 2.61 14.08 -0.24
C LYS A 78 2.59 13.91 -1.76
N MET A 79 3.23 12.87 -2.30
CA MET A 79 3.27 12.61 -3.73
C MET A 79 2.03 11.90 -4.27
N VAL A 80 1.12 11.45 -3.41
CA VAL A 80 -0.11 10.75 -3.80
C VAL A 80 -1.30 11.67 -3.62
N ALA A 81 -2.01 12.01 -4.70
CA ALA A 81 -3.14 12.93 -4.63
C ALA A 81 -4.34 12.34 -3.88
N GLY A 82 -4.60 11.05 -4.08
CA GLY A 82 -5.73 10.31 -3.52
C GLY A 82 -5.32 9.33 -2.42
N ARG A 83 -5.85 8.10 -2.52
CA ARG A 83 -5.71 7.05 -1.50
C ARG A 83 -4.30 6.43 -1.53
N PHE A 84 -3.67 6.40 -0.37
CA PHE A 84 -2.43 5.67 -0.13
C PHE A 84 -2.75 4.52 0.83
N ILE A 85 -2.77 3.29 0.31
CA ILE A 85 -3.22 2.11 1.05
C ILE A 85 -2.03 1.23 1.40
N ASN A 86 -1.92 0.89 2.68
CA ASN A 86 -1.03 -0.13 3.20
C ASN A 86 -1.87 -1.36 3.59
N ALA A 87 -1.86 -2.39 2.74
CA ALA A 87 -2.49 -3.67 3.05
C ALA A 87 -1.46 -4.59 3.71
N TYR A 88 -1.68 -4.89 4.99
CA TYR A 88 -0.74 -5.62 5.84
C TYR A 88 -1.35 -6.92 6.38
N SER A 89 -0.49 -7.86 6.76
CA SER A 89 -0.90 -9.10 7.44
C SER A 89 0.00 -9.37 8.63
N THR A 90 -0.59 -9.54 9.81
CA THR A 90 0.16 -9.88 11.03
C THR A 90 0.67 -11.33 11.01
N ASN A 91 0.14 -12.17 10.12
CA ASN A 91 0.51 -13.58 9.95
C ASN A 91 1.57 -13.81 8.85
N ASP A 92 2.12 -12.75 8.26
CA ASP A 92 3.18 -12.88 7.26
C ASP A 92 4.51 -13.33 7.91
N TRP A 93 4.64 -14.64 8.08
CA TRP A 93 5.77 -15.29 8.72
C TRP A 93 7.10 -15.10 7.97
N THR A 94 7.06 -14.84 6.65
CA THR A 94 8.27 -14.71 5.84
C THR A 94 8.95 -13.35 6.05
N LEU A 95 8.15 -12.28 6.14
CA LEU A 95 8.64 -10.96 6.59
C LEU A 95 9.10 -11.02 8.04
N GLY A 96 8.35 -11.73 8.89
CA GLY A 96 8.69 -11.96 10.28
C GLY A 96 10.07 -12.61 10.47
N ILE A 97 10.45 -13.62 9.68
CA ILE A 97 11.67 -14.41 9.91
C ILE A 97 12.90 -13.87 9.17
N THR A 98 12.75 -13.32 7.96
CA THR A 98 13.91 -12.87 7.15
C THR A 98 14.47 -11.53 7.64
N PHE A 99 13.65 -10.68 8.26
CA PHE A 99 14.04 -9.35 8.74
C PHE A 99 14.25 -9.23 10.25
N ARG A 100 14.13 -10.36 10.98
CA ARG A 100 14.15 -10.43 12.45
C ARG A 100 15.50 -10.08 13.11
N ALA A 101 16.60 -9.97 12.36
CA ALA A 101 17.91 -9.73 12.97
C ALA A 101 18.35 -8.25 13.02
N SER A 102 17.74 -7.34 12.24
CA SER A 102 18.22 -5.95 12.15
C SER A 102 17.13 -4.86 12.12
N LEU A 103 15.86 -5.18 11.83
CA LEU A 103 14.78 -4.18 11.66
C LEU A 103 13.72 -4.18 12.77
N LEU A 104 13.93 -4.98 13.83
CA LEU A 104 13.01 -5.13 14.96
C LEU A 104 12.79 -3.87 15.80
N SER A 105 13.64 -2.84 15.70
CA SER A 105 13.44 -1.64 16.52
C SER A 105 12.40 -0.65 15.96
N GLN A 106 12.05 -0.73 14.67
CA GLN A 106 11.16 0.24 14.01
C GLN A 106 10.01 -0.41 13.20
N GLY A 107 10.11 -1.71 12.89
CA GLY A 107 9.05 -2.52 12.28
C GLY A 107 8.72 -2.21 10.80
N LEU A 108 7.92 -3.08 10.16
CA LEU A 108 7.70 -3.10 8.71
C LEU A 108 6.23 -2.91 8.35
N SER A 109 5.94 -2.01 7.40
CA SER A 109 4.57 -1.71 6.94
C SER A 109 3.76 -2.93 6.47
N GLY A 110 4.41 -3.97 5.94
CA GLY A 110 3.73 -5.18 5.48
C GLY A 110 3.16 -6.08 6.57
N ILE A 111 3.51 -5.87 7.84
CA ILE A 111 3.05 -6.70 8.97
C ILE A 111 2.35 -5.91 10.08
N GLN A 112 2.28 -4.59 9.96
CA GLN A 112 1.66 -3.72 10.95
C GLN A 112 1.23 -2.40 10.30
N PRO A 113 0.29 -1.65 10.91
CA PRO A 113 -0.14 -0.36 10.40
C PRO A 113 0.98 0.70 10.46
N VAL A 114 0.91 1.66 9.54
CA VAL A 114 1.73 2.89 9.54
C VAL A 114 0.88 4.02 10.13
N ASP A 115 1.26 4.51 11.32
CA ASP A 115 0.54 5.59 12.01
C ASP A 115 0.93 6.97 11.44
N LEU A 116 0.42 7.27 10.24
CA LEU A 116 0.63 8.53 9.56
C LEU A 116 -0.67 9.02 8.89
N PRO A 117 -1.12 10.26 9.15
CA PRO A 117 -2.34 10.79 8.55
C PRO A 117 -2.34 10.71 7.02
N GLY A 118 -3.42 10.14 6.47
CA GLY A 118 -3.59 9.94 5.03
C GLY A 118 -3.05 8.61 4.52
N ILE A 119 -2.42 7.78 5.35
CA ILE A 119 -2.19 6.36 5.04
C ILE A 119 -3.40 5.56 5.52
N GLU A 120 -4.05 4.85 4.59
CA GLU A 120 -5.15 3.93 4.85
C GLU A 120 -4.57 2.55 5.12
N ASN A 121 -4.63 2.10 6.37
CA ASN A 121 -4.16 0.77 6.76
C ASN A 121 -5.30 -0.24 6.66
N VAL A 122 -5.11 -1.31 5.90
CA VAL A 122 -6.09 -2.37 5.69
C VAL A 122 -5.51 -3.70 6.16
N ASP A 123 -6.13 -4.29 7.18
CA ASP A 123 -5.74 -5.59 7.70
C ASP A 123 -6.31 -6.71 6.82
N VAL A 124 -5.43 -7.39 6.09
CA VAL A 124 -5.79 -8.54 5.24
C VAL A 124 -5.36 -9.86 5.84
N THR A 125 -5.05 -9.91 7.15
CA THR A 125 -4.56 -11.11 7.84
C THR A 125 -5.48 -12.32 7.62
N HIS A 126 -6.80 -12.10 7.63
CA HIS A 126 -7.80 -13.16 7.42
C HIS A 126 -7.79 -13.77 6.01
N LEU A 127 -7.16 -13.12 5.03
CA LEU A 127 -7.00 -13.61 3.65
C LEU A 127 -5.61 -14.20 3.39
N ILE A 128 -4.64 -13.93 4.25
CA ILE A 128 -3.23 -14.18 4.00
C ILE A 128 -2.71 -15.30 4.90
N GLU A 129 -2.52 -16.47 4.31
CA GLU A 129 -1.89 -17.63 4.97
C GLU A 129 -0.35 -17.50 5.02
N GLY A 130 0.24 -16.74 4.11
CA GLY A 130 1.67 -16.40 4.11
C GLY A 130 2.04 -15.39 3.01
N HIS A 131 3.31 -14.95 2.96
CA HIS A 131 3.74 -13.87 2.05
C HIS A 131 3.38 -14.11 0.57
N SER A 132 3.55 -15.33 0.09
CA SER A 132 3.23 -15.66 -1.30
C SER A 132 1.73 -15.58 -1.60
N SER A 133 0.87 -15.67 -0.57
CA SER A 133 -0.59 -15.66 -0.73
C SER A 133 -1.15 -14.38 -1.32
N TYR A 134 -0.42 -13.27 -1.14
CA TYR A 134 -0.75 -12.01 -1.81
C TYR A 134 -0.81 -12.15 -3.34
N LEU A 135 -0.02 -13.03 -3.97
CA LEU A 135 -0.01 -13.17 -5.44
C LEU A 135 -1.35 -13.66 -5.98
N TRP A 136 -2.00 -14.62 -5.31
CA TRP A 136 -3.32 -15.11 -5.73
C TRP A 136 -4.46 -14.35 -5.08
N MET A 137 -4.25 -13.71 -3.92
CA MET A 137 -5.29 -12.94 -3.23
C MET A 137 -5.36 -11.46 -3.65
N ALA A 138 -4.38 -10.95 -4.38
CA ALA A 138 -4.40 -9.56 -4.88
C ALA A 138 -5.71 -9.18 -5.58
N PRO A 139 -6.32 -9.99 -6.48
CA PRO A 139 -7.61 -9.64 -7.09
C PRO A 139 -8.72 -9.43 -6.05
N LYS A 140 -8.82 -10.33 -5.07
CA LYS A 140 -9.83 -10.27 -4.00
C LYS A 140 -9.59 -9.08 -3.07
N ILE A 141 -8.33 -8.81 -2.72
CA ILE A 141 -7.96 -7.64 -1.92
C ILE A 141 -8.35 -6.36 -2.68
N LEU A 142 -7.96 -6.23 -3.95
CA LEU A 142 -8.24 -5.04 -4.76
C LEU A 142 -9.74 -4.81 -4.96
N GLU A 143 -10.53 -5.88 -5.11
CA GLU A 143 -11.99 -5.82 -5.14
C GLU A 143 -12.55 -5.26 -3.83
N GLN A 144 -12.08 -5.74 -2.68
CA GLN A 144 -12.49 -5.23 -1.37
C GLN A 144 -12.07 -3.77 -1.12
N LEU A 145 -10.97 -3.32 -1.71
CA LEU A 145 -10.50 -1.93 -1.58
C LEU A 145 -11.36 -0.92 -2.34
N GLU A 146 -12.15 -1.37 -3.32
CA GLU A 146 -13.02 -0.53 -4.16
C GLU A 146 -12.29 0.74 -4.64
N LEU A 147 -11.19 0.56 -5.38
CA LEU A 147 -10.30 1.67 -5.74
C LEU A 147 -10.96 2.75 -6.60
N ASP A 148 -12.11 2.48 -7.22
CA ASP A 148 -12.89 3.48 -7.96
C ASP A 148 -13.49 4.54 -7.02
N ASN A 149 -13.69 4.20 -5.75
CA ASN A 149 -14.17 5.14 -4.74
C ASN A 149 -13.04 6.09 -4.30
N TYR A 150 -13.35 7.40 -4.30
CA TYR A 150 -12.40 8.45 -3.90
C TYR A 150 -12.07 8.42 -2.41
N PHE A 151 -13.01 7.94 -1.59
CA PHE A 151 -12.86 7.81 -0.15
C PHE A 151 -12.67 6.35 0.26
N ALA A 152 -12.06 6.14 1.44
CA ALA A 152 -12.03 4.83 2.07
C ALA A 152 -13.48 4.37 2.31
N VAL A 153 -13.79 3.16 1.85
CA VAL A 153 -15.12 2.58 2.05
C VAL A 153 -15.13 2.00 3.44
N TYR A 154 -15.77 2.71 4.38
CA TYR A 154 -15.88 2.29 5.76
C TYR A 154 -16.84 1.10 5.84
N ARG A 155 -16.36 -0.12 5.61
CA ARG A 155 -17.08 -1.35 5.99
C ARG A 155 -16.63 -1.75 7.37
N GLY A 156 -17.27 -1.18 8.39
CA GLY A 156 -17.30 -1.83 9.69
C GLY A 156 -18.01 -3.17 9.53
N GLU A 157 -17.32 -4.28 9.74
CA GLU A 157 -17.99 -5.56 9.92
C GLU A 157 -18.81 -5.47 11.21
N HIS A 158 -20.12 -5.20 11.09
CA HIS A 158 -21.22 -5.69 11.93
C HIS A 158 -22.55 -4.98 11.55
N GLU A 159 -23.12 -5.30 10.39
CA GLU A 159 -24.58 -5.25 10.22
C GLU A 159 -25.07 -6.67 9.95
N LYS A 160 -25.55 -7.33 11.01
CA LYS A 160 -26.36 -8.54 10.85
C LYS A 160 -27.73 -8.10 10.29
N PRO A 161 -28.26 -8.77 9.25
CA PRO A 161 -29.63 -8.53 8.84
C PRO A 161 -30.59 -8.80 10.00
N GLN A 162 -31.41 -7.81 10.38
CA GLN A 162 -32.56 -8.04 11.25
C GLN A 162 -33.62 -8.80 10.45
N GLU A 163 -33.76 -10.10 10.70
CA GLU A 163 -34.94 -10.84 10.24
C GLU A 163 -36.16 -10.44 11.09
N GLU A 164 -37.21 -10.05 10.37
CA GLU A 164 -38.50 -9.61 10.86
C GLU A 164 -39.14 -10.62 11.81
N LYS A 165 -39.57 -10.14 12.99
CA LYS A 165 -40.54 -10.87 13.80
C LYS A 165 -41.88 -10.88 13.04
N SER A 166 -42.17 -12.00 12.37
CA SER A 166 -43.52 -12.33 11.92
C SER A 166 -44.49 -12.21 13.10
N THR A 167 -45.36 -11.20 13.03
CA THR A 167 -46.54 -11.11 13.90
C THR A 167 -47.63 -11.91 13.19
N VAL A 168 -47.87 -13.13 13.65
CA VAL A 168 -49.04 -13.91 13.23
C VAL A 168 -50.14 -13.65 14.26
N ASN A 169 -51.23 -13.05 13.77
CA ASN A 169 -52.52 -12.96 14.46
C ASN A 169 -53.13 -14.34 14.67
#